data_AF-A0A3D4UXC5-F1
#
_entry.id   AF-A0A3D4UXC5-F1
#
_cell.length_a   1.000
_cell.length_b   1.000
_cell.length_c   1.000
_cell.angle_alpha   90.00
_cell.angle_beta   90.00
_cell.angle_gamma   90.00
#
_symmetry.space_group_name_H-M   'P 1'
#
loop_
_entity.id
_entity.type
_entity.pdbx_description
1 polymer ?
#
loop_
_entity_poly.entity_id
_entity_poly.type
_entity_poly.pdbx_seq_one_letter_code
_entity_poly.pdbx_strand_id
1 'polypeptide(L)'
;MLDLNSKAPEFTLQNTNGDKISLSDYKREKNVVLLFFPLAFTSTCTKELCQTRDNLKLYESLEAEILGISVDTFYTLKEFKASQNLNFQLLSDFNKETSQNYGVLYENF
;
A
#
# COMPACT_ATOMS: atom_id res chain seq x y z
N MET A 1 -1.91 5.16 -16.74
CA MET A 1 -0.83 5.85 -16.00
C MET A 1 -1.33 7.26 -15.67
N LEU A 2 -1.08 7.74 -14.46
CA LEU A 2 -1.57 9.04 -14.01
C LEU A 2 -0.63 10.17 -14.43
N ASP A 3 -1.20 11.34 -14.71
CA ASP A 3 -0.43 12.56 -15.00
C ASP A 3 0.03 13.24 -13.71
N LEU A 4 1.17 13.92 -13.78
CA LEU A 4 1.63 14.76 -12.68
C LEU A 4 0.59 15.84 -12.35
N ASN A 5 0.38 16.09 -11.05
CA ASN A 5 -0.64 17.01 -10.51
C ASN A 5 -2.09 16.62 -10.79
N SER A 6 -2.36 15.45 -11.38
CA SER A 6 -3.72 14.92 -11.43
C SER A 6 -4.21 14.55 -10.03
N LYS A 7 -5.52 14.66 -9.81
CA LYS A 7 -6.12 14.22 -8.56
C LYS A 7 -5.99 12.71 -8.44
N ALA A 8 -5.39 12.23 -7.34
CA ALA A 8 -5.29 10.82 -7.04
C ALA A 8 -6.69 10.15 -7.01
N PRO A 9 -6.90 9.03 -7.73
CA PRO A 9 -8.15 8.29 -7.68
C PRO A 9 -8.51 7.88 -6.24
N GLU A 10 -9.76 8.08 -5.84
CA GLU A 10 -10.23 7.66 -4.52
C GLU A 10 -10.30 6.14 -4.43
N PHE A 11 -10.10 5.62 -3.22
CA PHE A 11 -10.32 4.22 -2.89
C PHE A 11 -10.78 4.09 -1.44
N THR A 12 -11.43 2.96 -1.15
CA THR A 12 -11.65 2.46 0.20
C THR A 12 -11.28 0.98 0.22
N LEU A 13 -10.23 0.62 0.94
CA LEU A 13 -9.67 -0.72 0.99
C LEU A 13 -9.64 -1.26 2.42
N GLN A 14 -9.61 -2.59 2.56
CA GLN A 14 -9.48 -3.23 3.87
C GLN A 14 -8.01 -3.29 4.30
N ASN A 15 -7.73 -2.92 5.54
CA ASN A 15 -6.41 -3.13 6.16
C ASN A 15 -6.27 -4.56 6.74
N THR A 16 -5.12 -4.86 7.34
CA THR A 16 -4.83 -6.17 7.96
C THR A 16 -5.70 -6.54 9.17
N ASN A 17 -6.46 -5.59 9.72
CA ASN A 17 -7.44 -5.83 10.80
C ASN A 17 -8.86 -6.03 10.25
N GLY A 18 -9.08 -5.80 8.95
CA GLY A 18 -10.39 -5.83 8.31
C GLY A 18 -11.11 -4.46 8.32
N ASP A 19 -10.51 -3.42 8.90
CA ASP A 19 -11.06 -2.07 8.90
C ASP A 19 -10.97 -1.46 7.50
N LYS A 20 -11.94 -0.61 7.17
CA LYS A 20 -11.94 0.15 5.92
C LYS A 20 -11.13 1.43 6.08
N ILE A 21 -10.17 1.62 5.18
CA ILE A 21 -9.31 2.80 5.09
C ILE A 21 -9.57 3.47 3.75
N SER A 22 -9.88 4.75 3.77
CA SER A 22 -10.11 5.55 2.55
C SER A 22 -9.00 6.56 2.35
N LEU A 23 -8.65 6.84 1.09
CA LEU A 23 -7.66 7.89 0.79
C LEU A 23 -8.08 9.26 1.34
N SER A 24 -9.39 9.51 1.38
CA SER A 24 -9.97 10.73 1.96
C SER A 24 -9.66 10.93 3.44
N ASP A 25 -9.36 9.87 4.18
CA ASP A 25 -9.11 9.92 5.62
C ASP A 25 -7.80 10.65 5.93
N TYR A 26 -6.91 10.76 4.94
CA TYR A 26 -5.61 11.44 5.05
C TYR A 26 -5.61 12.87 4.48
N LYS A 27 -6.71 13.31 3.88
CA LYS A 27 -6.77 14.60 3.20
C LYS A 27 -6.50 15.74 4.17
N ARG A 28 -5.52 16.57 3.83
CA ARG A 28 -5.10 17.76 4.59
C ARG A 28 -4.47 17.45 5.95
N GLU A 29 -4.23 16.18 6.28
CA GLU A 29 -3.53 15.79 7.50
C GLU A 29 -2.06 15.47 7.24
N LYS A 30 -1.77 14.68 6.20
CA LYS A 30 -0.42 14.20 5.87
C LYS A 30 -0.22 14.03 4.37
N ASN A 31 1.04 13.98 3.95
CA ASN A 31 1.40 13.42 2.67
C ASN A 31 1.14 11.90 2.70
N VAL A 32 0.80 11.31 1.55
CA VAL A 32 0.56 9.86 1.45
C VAL A 32 1.43 9.27 0.35
N VAL A 33 2.18 8.22 0.69
CA VAL A 33 2.93 7.40 -0.26
C VAL A 33 2.16 6.11 -0.48
N LEU A 34 1.68 5.91 -1.70
CA LEU A 34 1.04 4.66 -2.12
C LEU A 34 2.10 3.73 -2.70
N LEU A 35 2.40 2.64 -1.98
CA LEU A 35 3.39 1.65 -2.35
C LEU A 35 2.69 0.39 -2.88
N PHE A 36 2.46 0.34 -4.19
CA PHE A 36 1.88 -0.84 -4.84
C PHE A 36 2.93 -1.94 -5.00
N PHE A 37 2.57 -3.18 -4.65
CA PHE A 37 3.42 -4.35 -4.88
C PHE A 37 2.58 -5.53 -5.40
N PRO A 38 3.10 -6.34 -6.35
CA PRO A 38 2.29 -7.38 -7.00
C PRO A 38 1.75 -8.47 -6.07
N LEU A 39 2.62 -9.07 -5.24
CA LEU A 39 2.27 -10.20 -4.37
C LEU A 39 3.16 -10.27 -3.12
N ALA A 40 2.54 -10.53 -1.98
CA ALA A 40 3.18 -10.88 -0.72
C ALA A 40 4.01 -12.17 -0.84
N PHE A 41 5.01 -12.33 0.03
CA PHE A 41 5.91 -13.50 0.07
C PHE A 41 6.73 -13.77 -1.21
N THR A 42 6.78 -12.82 -2.15
CA THR A 42 7.73 -12.87 -3.27
C THR A 42 9.04 -12.19 -2.87
N SER A 43 10.18 -12.71 -3.35
CA SER A 43 11.52 -12.30 -2.87
C SER A 43 11.80 -10.80 -3.06
N THR A 44 11.52 -10.26 -4.25
CA THR A 44 11.73 -8.84 -4.56
C THR A 44 10.83 -7.94 -3.72
N CYS A 45 9.51 -8.19 -3.70
CA CYS A 45 8.57 -7.37 -2.92
C CYS A 45 8.88 -7.44 -1.42
N THR A 46 9.27 -8.61 -0.92
CA THR A 46 9.66 -8.78 0.49
C THR A 46 10.86 -7.92 0.83
N LYS A 47 11.87 -7.87 -0.06
CA LYS A 47 13.05 -7.04 0.14
C LYS A 47 12.69 -5.55 0.12
N GLU A 48 11.90 -5.10 -0.84
CA GLU A 48 11.48 -3.70 -0.96
C GLU A 48 10.67 -3.25 0.26
N LEU A 49 9.65 -4.01 0.68
CA LEU A 49 8.84 -3.64 1.84
C LEU A 49 9.62 -3.69 3.16
N CYS A 50 10.58 -4.61 3.30
CA CYS A 50 11.51 -4.59 4.45
C CYS A 50 12.41 -3.35 4.44
N GLN A 51 12.92 -2.94 3.28
CA GLN A 51 13.71 -1.71 3.17
C GLN A 51 12.88 -0.47 3.51
N THR A 52 11.61 -0.43 3.09
CA THR A 52 10.68 0.64 3.48
C THR A 52 10.45 0.66 4.99
N ARG A 53 10.21 -0.51 5.62
CA ARG A 53 10.09 -0.67 7.08
C ARG A 53 11.31 -0.09 7.81
N ASP A 54 12.50 -0.44 7.34
CA ASP A 54 13.77 -0.05 7.98
C ASP A 54 14.04 1.46 7.84
N ASN A 55 13.48 2.10 6.81
CA ASN A 55 13.62 3.54 6.52
C ASN A 55 12.38 4.36 6.87
N LEU A 56 11.41 3.82 7.62
CA LEU A 56 10.12 4.49 7.87
C LEU A 56 10.29 5.91 8.45
N LYS A 57 11.30 6.12 9.31
CA LYS A 57 11.61 7.43 9.91
C LYS A 57 11.87 8.54 8.88
N LEU A 58 12.41 8.20 7.71
CA LEU A 58 12.62 9.18 6.65
C LEU A 58 11.28 9.74 6.15
N TYR A 59 10.28 8.86 5.96
CA TYR A 59 8.95 9.26 5.52
C TYR A 59 8.21 10.05 6.61
N GLU A 60 8.33 9.61 7.87
CA GLU A 60 7.78 10.34 9.02
C GLU A 60 8.34 11.78 9.11
N SER A 61 9.63 11.96 8.84
CA SER A 61 10.26 13.30 8.83
C SER A 61 9.75 14.23 7.71
N LEU A 62 9.08 13.65 6.70
CA LEU A 62 8.45 14.36 5.59
C LEU A 62 6.93 14.48 5.78
N GLU A 63 6.44 14.20 7.00
CA GLU A 63 5.00 14.17 7.32
C GLU A 63 4.22 13.25 6.37
N ALA A 64 4.85 12.14 5.97
CA ALA A 64 4.30 11.19 5.00
C ALA A 64 3.91 9.86 5.65
N GLU A 65 2.71 9.38 5.34
CA GLU A 65 2.24 8.04 5.71
C GLU A 65 2.33 7.09 4.53
N ILE A 66 2.79 5.86 4.77
CA ILE A 66 2.94 4.83 3.75
C ILE A 66 1.74 3.87 3.83
N LEU A 67 1.10 3.67 2.67
CA LEU A 67 0.08 2.66 2.47
C LEU A 67 0.60 1.64 1.44
N GLY A 68 0.96 0.45 1.90
CA GLY A 68 1.29 -0.66 1.03
C GLY A 68 0.02 -1.27 0.43
N ILE A 69 -0.06 -1.43 -0.89
CA ILE A 69 -1.25 -1.95 -1.57
C ILE A 69 -0.87 -3.15 -2.42
N SER A 70 -1.59 -4.27 -2.25
CA SER A 70 -1.45 -5.46 -3.08
C SER A 70 -2.81 -6.05 -3.40
N VAL A 71 -2.86 -6.89 -4.44
CA VAL A 71 -4.04 -7.68 -4.84
C VAL A 71 -4.25 -8.93 -3.96
N ASP A 72 -3.38 -9.14 -2.97
CA ASP A 72 -3.55 -10.17 -1.95
C ASP A 72 -4.77 -9.91 -1.05
N THR A 73 -5.35 -10.97 -0.50
CA THR A 73 -6.38 -10.84 0.54
C THR A 73 -5.84 -10.18 1.80
N PHE A 74 -6.69 -9.51 2.58
CA PHE A 74 -6.27 -8.92 3.85
C PHE A 74 -5.76 -9.97 4.86
N TYR A 75 -6.22 -11.23 4.78
CA TYR A 75 -5.69 -12.34 5.58
C TYR A 75 -4.24 -12.65 5.21
N THR A 76 -3.93 -12.78 3.91
CA THR A 76 -2.54 -12.95 3.43
C THR A 76 -1.66 -11.79 3.87
N LEU A 77 -2.15 -10.55 3.72
CA LEU A 77 -1.40 -9.36 4.10
C LEU A 77 -1.16 -9.28 5.62
N LYS A 78 -2.11 -9.75 6.44
CA LYS A 78 -1.94 -9.83 7.89
C LYS A 78 -0.78 -10.75 8.27
N GLU A 79 -0.74 -11.96 7.70
CA GLU A 79 0.34 -12.92 7.94
C GLU A 79 1.68 -12.41 7.40
N PHE A 80 1.67 -11.79 6.22
CA PHE A 80 2.88 -11.20 5.63
C PHE A 80 3.44 -10.09 6.51
N LYS A 81 2.58 -9.14 6.91
CA LYS A 81 2.94 -8.03 7.82
C LYS A 81 3.54 -8.56 9.12
N ALA A 82 2.94 -9.58 9.72
CA ALA A 82 3.44 -10.20 10.94
C ALA A 82 4.80 -10.89 10.73
N SER A 83 4.92 -11.73 9.70
CA SER A 83 6.14 -12.49 9.40
C SER A 83 7.35 -11.59 9.11
N GLN A 84 7.13 -10.44 8.49
CA GLN A 84 8.16 -9.48 8.12
C GLN A 84 8.25 -8.29 9.09
N ASN A 85 7.51 -8.30 10.21
CA ASN A 85 7.45 -7.19 11.18
C ASN A 85 7.22 -5.82 10.53
N LEU A 86 6.36 -5.72 9.52
CA LEU A 86 6.11 -4.47 8.81
C LEU A 86 5.34 -3.49 9.70
N ASN A 87 5.88 -2.29 9.85
CA ASN A 87 5.44 -1.26 10.79
C ASN A 87 4.55 -0.17 10.15
N PHE A 88 4.12 -0.35 8.89
CA PHE A 88 3.20 0.54 8.16
C PHE A 88 1.97 -0.21 7.65
N GLN A 89 0.91 0.50 7.25
CA GLN A 89 -0.35 -0.13 6.85
C GLN A 89 -0.21 -0.91 5.54
N LEU A 90 -0.85 -2.08 5.48
CA LEU A 90 -1.07 -2.82 4.23
C LEU A 90 -2.57 -2.88 3.95
N LEU A 91 -2.95 -2.63 2.69
CA LEU A 91 -4.31 -2.57 2.21
C LEU A 91 -4.52 -3.60 1.08
N SER A 92 -5.64 -4.31 1.18
CA SER A 92 -6.03 -5.39 0.27
C SER A 92 -6.87 -4.85 -0.87
N ASP A 93 -6.27 -4.69 -2.06
CA ASP A 93 -6.93 -4.42 -3.33
C ASP A 93 -7.31 -5.73 -4.04
N PHE A 94 -8.00 -6.62 -3.33
CA PHE A 94 -8.29 -7.99 -3.81
C PHE A 94 -9.06 -8.02 -5.15
N ASN A 95 -9.89 -7.01 -5.40
CA ASN A 95 -10.65 -6.86 -6.65
C ASN A 95 -9.84 -6.18 -7.78
N LYS A 96 -8.61 -5.71 -7.50
CA LYS A 96 -7.68 -5.07 -8.45
C LYS A 96 -8.13 -3.71 -9.00
N GLU A 97 -9.25 -3.19 -8.53
CA GLU A 97 -9.85 -1.95 -9.02
C GLU A 97 -8.94 -0.74 -8.72
N THR A 98 -8.33 -0.70 -7.53
CA THR A 98 -7.46 0.44 -7.17
C THR A 98 -6.20 0.43 -8.03
N SER A 99 -5.54 -0.72 -8.14
CA SER A 99 -4.33 -0.88 -8.97
C SER A 99 -4.61 -0.56 -10.44
N GLN A 100 -5.80 -0.92 -10.95
CA GLN A 100 -6.24 -0.55 -12.30
C GLN A 100 -6.48 0.95 -12.45
N ASN A 101 -7.19 1.59 -11.50
CA ASN A 101 -7.49 3.02 -11.53
C ASN A 101 -6.22 3.88 -11.49
N TYR A 102 -5.18 3.40 -10.80
CA TYR A 102 -3.85 4.03 -10.79
C TYR A 102 -3.00 3.65 -12.01
N GLY A 103 -3.42 2.66 -12.81
CA GLY A 103 -2.71 2.18 -13.99
C GLY A 103 -1.39 1.49 -13.66
N VAL A 104 -1.33 0.82 -12.51
CA VAL A 104 -0.15 0.11 -11.97
C VAL A 104 -0.43 -1.38 -11.72
N LEU A 105 -1.60 -1.89 -12.14
CA LEU A 105 -1.89 -3.30 -12.08
C LEU A 105 -0.86 -4.08 -12.91
N TYR A 106 -0.22 -5.04 -12.28
CA TYR A 106 0.68 -5.97 -12.95
C TYR A 106 -0.13 -7.15 -13.52
N GLU A 107 -0.25 -7.22 -14.85
CA GLU A 107 -1.16 -8.17 -15.52
C GLU A 107 -0.56 -9.57 -15.72
N ASN A 108 0.77 -9.70 -15.77
CA ASN A 108 1.46 -10.94 -16.16
C ASN A 108 2.39 -11.42 -15.05
N PHE A 109 2.12 -12.60 -14.48
CA PHE A 109 3.00 -13.29 -13.51
C PHE A 109 3.80 -14.40 -14.18
#